data_AF-A0A7Y5FVT8-F1
#
_entry.id   AF-A0A7Y5FVT8-F1
#
_cell.length_a   1.000
_cell.length_b   1.000
_cell.length_c   1.000
_cell.angle_alpha   90.00
_cell.angle_beta   90.00
_cell.angle_gamma   90.00
#
_symmetry.space_group_name_H-M   'P 1'
#
loop_
_entity.id
_entity.type
_entity.pdbx_description
1 polymer ?
#
loop_
_entity_poly.entity_id
_entity_poly.type
_entity_poly.pdbx_seq_one_letter_code
_entity_poly.pdbx_strand_id
1 'polypeptide(L)'
;MSTTLEKVRRLEQYIAGEESAAVDPVLEMTVEKLLTREISRMQDLKVRLAEQLHKFEQQYGLQSADFYQQYERGQLGDFTDFVEWSATVEMLANTEDRLRLLQNTASS
;
A
#
# COMPACT_ATOMS: atom_id res chain seq x y z
N MET A 1 -2.32 16.50 21.87
CA MET A 1 -1.23 15.64 21.36
C MET A 1 -1.11 15.89 19.87
N SER A 2 0.08 16.17 19.33
CA SER A 2 0.25 16.34 17.87
C SER A 2 0.07 15.01 17.15
N THR A 3 -0.67 15.03 16.05
CA THR A 3 -0.82 13.91 15.11
C THR A 3 0.52 13.53 14.49
N THR A 4 0.65 12.30 14.00
CA THR A 4 1.86 11.85 13.29
C THR A 4 2.18 12.75 12.10
N LEU A 5 1.16 13.19 11.36
CA LEU A 5 1.32 14.08 10.21
C LEU A 5 1.89 15.45 10.60
N GLU A 6 1.42 16.04 11.70
CA GLU A 6 1.98 17.31 12.20
C GLU A 6 3.44 17.16 12.62
N LYS A 7 3.84 16.02 13.17
CA LYS A 7 5.24 15.76 13.52
C LYS A 7 6.12 15.63 12.27
N VAL A 8 5.66 14.92 11.24
CA VAL A 8 6.39 14.78 9.96
C VAL A 8 6.54 16.13 9.26
N ARG A 9 5.49 16.96 9.23
CA ARG A 9 5.57 18.33 8.65
C ARG A 9 6.59 19.22 9.34
N ARG A 10 6.75 19.08 10.66
CA ARG A 10 7.79 19.83 11.40
C ARG A 10 9.20 19.35 11.05
N LEU A 11 9.39 18.04 10.85
CA LEU A 11 10.67 17.49 10.39
C LEU A 11 10.99 17.95 8.97
N GLU A 12 10.01 17.98 8.07
CA GLU A 12 10.14 18.53 6.72
C GLU A 12 10.61 20.00 6.77
N GLN A 13 9.93 20.86 7.56
CA GLN A 13 10.32 22.26 7.73
C GLN A 13 11.73 22.43 8.33
N TYR A 14 12.10 21.56 9.27
CA TYR A 14 13.42 21.56 9.88
C TYR A 14 14.51 21.24 8.84
N ILE A 15 14.31 20.19 8.03
CA ILE A 15 15.24 19.78 6.98
C ILE A 15 15.32 20.86 5.88
N ALA A 16 14.19 21.44 5.47
CA ALA A 16 14.13 22.43 4.39
C ALA A 16 14.69 23.82 4.79
N GLY A 17 14.76 24.12 6.09
CA GLY A 17 15.22 25.41 6.62
C GLY A 17 16.72 25.53 6.84
N GLU A 18 17.48 24.44 6.76
CA GLU A 18 18.94 24.47 6.93
C GLU A 18 19.64 24.77 5.59
N GLU A 19 19.96 26.05 5.33
CA GLU A 19 20.75 26.46 4.14
C GLU A 19 22.22 25.96 4.17
N SER A 20 22.73 25.36 5.26
CA SER A 20 24.18 25.09 5.38
C SER A 20 24.64 24.01 6.37
N ALA A 21 23.82 23.08 6.85
CA ALA A 21 24.32 21.98 7.69
C ALA A 21 23.84 20.64 7.16
N ALA A 22 24.75 19.67 7.10
CA ALA A 22 24.43 18.32 6.65
C ALA A 22 23.23 17.79 7.45
N VAL A 23 22.20 17.31 6.74
CA VAL A 23 21.07 16.58 7.35
C VAL A 23 21.65 15.60 8.36
N ASP A 24 21.19 15.67 9.61
CA ASP A 24 21.63 14.77 10.68
C ASP A 24 21.62 13.32 10.14
N PRO A 25 22.78 12.66 10.01
CA PRO A 25 22.86 11.31 9.44
C PRO A 25 21.99 10.30 10.19
N VAL A 26 21.71 10.55 11.47
CA VAL A 26 20.81 9.73 12.28
C VAL A 26 19.36 9.92 11.83
N LEU A 27 18.95 11.16 11.50
CA LEU A 27 17.62 11.45 11.00
C LEU A 27 17.38 10.79 9.65
N GLU A 28 18.32 10.96 8.71
CA GLU A 28 18.30 10.32 7.39
C GLU A 28 18.16 8.80 7.50
N MET A 29 19.08 8.16 8.25
CA MET A 29 19.04 6.71 8.47
C MET A 29 17.75 6.25 9.14
N THR A 30 17.16 7.06 10.02
CA THR A 30 15.91 6.72 10.70
C THR A 30 14.73 6.76 9.72
N VAL A 31 14.65 7.80 8.88
CA VAL A 31 13.62 7.92 7.84
C VAL A 31 13.75 6.77 6.84
N GLU A 32 14.97 6.47 6.39
CA GLU A 32 15.25 5.36 5.46
C GLU A 32 14.81 4.00 6.04
N LYS A 33 15.14 3.72 7.30
CA LYS A 33 14.72 2.48 7.99
C LYS A 33 13.20 2.39 8.14
N LEU A 34 12.53 3.50 8.43
CA LEU A 34 11.07 3.54 8.53
C LEU A 34 10.41 3.28 7.17
N LEU A 35 10.90 3.90 6.10
CA LEU A 35 10.43 3.67 4.73
C LEU A 35 10.66 2.22 4.32
N THR A 36 11.87 1.71 4.50
CA THR A 36 12.22 0.32 4.17
C THR A 36 11.29 -0.66 4.89
N ARG A 37 11.08 -0.48 6.20
CA ARG A 37 10.19 -1.32 6.99
C ARG A 37 8.75 -1.30 6.46
N GLU A 38 8.22 -0.13 6.14
CA GLU A 38 6.84 -0.01 5.67
C GLU A 38 6.67 -0.59 4.26
N ILE A 39 7.65 -0.38 3.38
CA ILE A 39 7.70 -1.00 2.05
C ILE A 39 7.71 -2.53 2.18
N SER A 40 8.59 -3.10 3.00
CA SER A 40 8.64 -4.56 3.21
C SER A 40 7.30 -5.10 3.74
N ARG A 41 6.70 -4.40 4.72
CA ARG A 41 5.39 -4.79 5.27
C ARG A 41 4.30 -4.81 4.21
N MET A 42 4.27 -3.80 3.33
CA MET A 42 3.27 -3.73 2.26
C MET A 42 3.55 -4.74 1.14
N GLN A 43 4.82 -5.05 0.85
CA GLN A 43 5.19 -6.12 -0.08
C GLN A 43 4.72 -7.49 0.43
N ASP A 44 4.93 -7.80 1.71
CA ASP A 44 4.45 -9.04 2.33
C ASP A 44 2.92 -9.13 2.26
N LEU A 45 2.21 -8.03 2.53
CA LEU A 45 0.76 -7.97 2.39
C LEU A 45 0.31 -8.20 0.95
N LYS A 46 0.98 -7.56 -0.02
CA LYS A 46 0.71 -7.73 -1.45
C LYS A 46 0.83 -9.21 -1.86
N VAL A 47 1.89 -9.89 -1.44
CA VAL A 47 2.11 -11.32 -1.74
C VAL A 47 0.96 -12.16 -1.19
N ARG A 48 0.59 -11.96 0.08
CA ARG A 48 -0.52 -12.71 0.72
C ARG A 48 -1.86 -12.49 0.01
N LEU A 49 -2.17 -11.25 -0.36
CA LEU A 49 -3.40 -10.92 -1.09
C LEU A 49 -3.40 -11.54 -2.48
N ALA A 50 -2.27 -11.51 -3.19
CA ALA A 50 -2.15 -12.16 -4.50
C ALA A 50 -2.32 -13.69 -4.42
N GLU A 51 -1.76 -14.34 -3.40
CA GLU A 51 -1.98 -15.77 -3.15
C GLU A 51 -3.45 -16.09 -2.84
N GLN A 52 -4.12 -15.22 -2.08
CA GLN A 52 -5.55 -15.37 -1.77
C GLN A 52 -6.42 -15.21 -3.03
N LEU A 53 -6.13 -14.21 -3.88
CA LEU A 53 -6.80 -14.06 -5.17
C LEU A 53 -6.60 -15.30 -6.05
N HIS A 54 -5.37 -15.82 -6.12
CA HIS A 54 -5.09 -16.99 -6.92
C HIS A 54 -5.92 -18.22 -6.49
N LYS A 55 -6.18 -18.38 -5.18
CA LYS A 55 -7.05 -19.45 -4.68
C LYS A 55 -8.49 -19.28 -5.15
N PHE A 56 -9.03 -18.07 -5.12
CA PHE A 56 -10.37 -17.80 -5.65
C PHE A 56 -10.43 -18.05 -7.16
N GLU A 57 -9.43 -17.60 -7.91
CA GLU A 57 -9.34 -17.81 -9.36
C GLU A 57 -9.32 -19.30 -9.72
N GLN A 58 -8.58 -20.11 -8.97
CA GLN A 58 -8.56 -21.56 -9.14
C GLN A 58 -9.88 -22.22 -8.73
N GLN A 59 -10.48 -21.80 -7.61
CA GLN A 59 -11.73 -22.34 -7.09
C GLN A 59 -12.89 -22.13 -8.06
N TYR A 60 -12.96 -20.95 -8.69
CA TYR A 60 -14.07 -20.55 -9.56
C TYR A 60 -13.76 -20.61 -11.06
N GLY A 61 -12.50 -20.84 -11.44
CA GLY A 61 -12.07 -20.88 -12.84
C GLY A 61 -12.23 -19.53 -13.55
N LEU A 62 -12.19 -18.43 -12.82
CA LEU A 62 -12.47 -17.08 -13.29
C LEU A 62 -11.34 -16.14 -12.85
N GLN A 63 -10.83 -15.31 -13.75
CA GLN A 63 -9.82 -14.30 -13.41
C GLN A 63 -10.41 -13.22 -12.49
N SER A 64 -9.64 -12.70 -11.54
CA SER A 64 -10.12 -11.70 -10.59
C SER A 64 -10.63 -10.43 -11.27
N ALA A 65 -10.04 -10.04 -12.41
CA ALA A 65 -10.50 -8.89 -13.19
C ALA A 65 -11.91 -9.10 -13.78
N ASP A 66 -12.18 -10.28 -14.33
CA ASP A 66 -13.48 -10.63 -14.91
C ASP A 66 -14.54 -10.82 -13.82
N PHE A 67 -14.14 -11.41 -12.69
CA PHE A 67 -14.96 -11.51 -11.49
C PHE A 67 -15.39 -10.13 -10.99
N TYR A 68 -14.43 -9.23 -10.78
CA TYR A 68 -14.69 -7.91 -10.21
C TYR A 68 -15.62 -7.08 -11.11
N GLN A 69 -15.45 -7.14 -12.44
CA GLN A 69 -16.37 -6.49 -13.38
C GLN A 69 -17.81 -7.01 -13.29
N GLN A 70 -18.00 -8.32 -13.10
CA GLN A 70 -19.33 -8.91 -12.96
C GLN A 70 -19.96 -8.61 -11.59
N TYR A 71 -19.14 -8.63 -10.54
CA TYR A 71 -19.54 -8.29 -9.17
C TYR A 71 -20.04 -6.84 -9.07
N GLU A 72 -19.29 -5.89 -9.61
CA GLU A 72 -19.65 -4.45 -9.65
C GLU A 72 -20.94 -4.17 -10.42
N ARG A 73 -21.28 -5.02 -11.40
CA ARG A 73 -22.54 -4.92 -12.17
C ARG A 73 -23.72 -5.56 -11.45
N GLY A 74 -23.53 -6.12 -10.26
CA GLY A 74 -24.54 -6.87 -9.51
C GLY A 74 -24.97 -8.17 -10.21
N GLN A 75 -24.12 -8.71 -11.09
CA GLN A 75 -24.41 -9.95 -11.83
C GLN A 75 -24.08 -11.20 -11.02
N LEU A 76 -23.34 -11.03 -9.92
CA LEU A 76 -22.98 -12.09 -8.98
C LEU A 76 -23.80 -11.92 -7.69
N GLY A 77 -24.20 -13.05 -7.11
CA GLY A 77 -24.93 -13.06 -5.84
C GLY A 77 -24.07 -12.61 -4.66
N ASP A 78 -24.68 -12.54 -3.49
CA ASP A 78 -24.08 -12.13 -2.21
C ASP A 78 -23.42 -13.29 -1.46
N PHE A 79 -22.87 -14.27 -2.19
CA PHE A 79 -22.13 -15.37 -1.57
C PHE A 79 -20.95 -14.81 -0.78
N THR A 80 -20.76 -15.31 0.44
CA THR A 80 -19.67 -14.88 1.34
C THR A 80 -18.32 -14.85 0.63
N ASP A 81 -18.03 -15.87 -0.17
CA ASP A 81 -16.79 -15.99 -0.94
C ASP A 81 -16.62 -14.85 -1.96
N PHE A 82 -17.69 -14.36 -2.58
CA PHE A 82 -17.63 -13.23 -3.53
C PHE A 82 -17.43 -11.89 -2.82
N VAL A 83 -18.03 -11.72 -1.64
CA VAL A 83 -17.76 -10.55 -0.80
C VAL A 83 -16.30 -10.54 -0.36
N GLU A 84 -15.77 -11.68 0.08
CA GLU A 84 -14.36 -11.80 0.47
C GLU A 84 -13.40 -11.59 -0.72
N TRP A 85 -13.74 -12.15 -1.89
CA TRP A 85 -12.94 -11.99 -3.10
C TRP A 85 -12.90 -10.53 -3.55
N SER A 86 -14.04 -9.84 -3.61
CA SER A 86 -14.09 -8.41 -3.98
C SER A 86 -13.27 -7.54 -3.03
N ALA A 87 -13.40 -7.75 -1.72
CA ALA A 87 -12.58 -7.07 -0.71
C ALA A 87 -11.08 -7.35 -0.92
N THR A 88 -10.70 -8.58 -1.25
CA THR A 88 -9.31 -8.95 -1.53
C THR A 88 -8.75 -8.21 -2.74
N VAL A 89 -9.54 -8.08 -3.82
CA VAL A 89 -9.17 -7.31 -5.02
C VAL A 89 -8.91 -5.84 -4.67
N GLU A 90 -9.83 -5.22 -3.93
CA GLU A 90 -9.71 -3.83 -3.51
C GLU A 90 -8.53 -3.60 -2.57
N MET A 91 -8.32 -4.51 -1.61
CA MET A 91 -7.18 -4.45 -0.69
C MET A 91 -5.85 -4.55 -1.44
N LEU A 92 -5.77 -5.40 -2.47
CA LEU A 92 -4.57 -5.53 -3.30
C LEU A 92 -4.30 -4.22 -4.04
N ALA A 93 -5.30 -3.66 -4.73
CA ALA A 93 -5.18 -2.40 -5.46
C ALA A 93 -4.71 -1.26 -4.54
N ASN A 94 -5.34 -1.11 -3.37
CA ASN A 94 -4.96 -0.12 -2.36
C ASN A 94 -3.54 -0.32 -1.83
N THR A 95 -3.10 -1.57 -1.65
CA THR A 95 -1.74 -1.90 -1.20
C THR A 95 -0.72 -1.52 -2.28
N GLU A 96 -1.04 -1.78 -3.55
CA GLU A 96 -0.19 -1.39 -4.68
C GLU A 96 -0.08 0.13 -4.85
N ASP A 97 -1.18 0.87 -4.69
CA ASP A 97 -1.17 2.34 -4.70
C ASP A 97 -0.27 2.91 -3.62
N ARG A 98 -0.39 2.39 -2.38
CA ARG A 98 0.46 2.82 -1.26
C ARG A 98 1.92 2.47 -1.47
N LEU A 99 2.22 1.28 -2.00
CA LEU A 99 3.57 0.89 -2.37
C LEU A 99 4.16 1.84 -3.41
N ARG A 100 3.40 2.17 -4.46
CA ARG A 100 3.82 3.16 -5.47
C ARG A 100 4.15 4.50 -4.82
N LEU A 101 3.33 5.00 -3.90
CA LEU A 101 3.60 6.25 -3.19
C LEU A 101 4.88 6.20 -2.35
N LEU A 102 5.16 5.08 -1.67
CA LEU A 102 6.37 4.92 -0.85
C LEU A 102 7.63 4.71 -1.68
N GLN A 103 7.51 4.13 -2.88
CA GLN A 103 8.64 3.83 -3.76
C GLN A 103 8.95 4.94 -4.77
N ASN A 104 7.99 5.85 -5.04
CA ASN A 104 8.16 6.94 -6.00
C ASN A 104 8.95 8.12 -5.40
N THR A 105 10.11 7.83 -4.79
CA THR A 105 11.09 8.82 -4.31
C THR A 105 12.21 9.07 -5.33
N ALA A 106 11.91 8.93 -6.63
CA ALA A 106 12.83 9.30 -7.71
C ALA A 106 12.14 10.26 -8.67
N SER A 107 12.14 11.55 -8.34
CA SER A 107 12.26 12.70 -9.25
C SER A 107 12.10 14.01 -8.46
N SER A 108 13.16 14.46 -7.80
CA SER A 108 13.49 15.87 -7.56
C SER A 108 14.94 15.97 -7.12
#